data_AF-A0A1H4KLD0-F1
#
_entry.id   AF-A0A1H4KLD0-F1
#
_cell.length_a   1.000
_cell.length_b   1.000
_cell.length_c   1.000
_cell.angle_alpha   90.00
_cell.angle_beta   90.00
_cell.angle_gamma   90.00
#
_symmetry.space_group_name_H-M   'P 1'
#
loop_
_entity.id
_entity.type
_entity.pdbx_description
1 polymer ?
#
loop_
_entity_poly.entity_id
_entity_poly.type
_entity_poly.pdbx_seq_one_letter_code
_entity_poly.pdbx_strand_id
1 'polypeptide(L)'
;MALDQLGATLKHNMTPGCNDPLRWRLVGRGGAGRSDTAEKLRALEAVGIDTLVTPTVVGLGRQIPRLQQVNEQVDINIIVATGLYTFDQIPHYCHCRGPRVLFDGPELMTKLSVRDIIEGIGDTGVRAAFLKGMVEQRGPTED
;
A
#
# COMPACT_ATOMS: atom_id res chain seq x y z
N MET A 1 -11.94 -10.86 9.53
CA MET A 1 -13.06 -9.90 9.55
C MET A 1 -14.12 -10.39 8.57
N ALA A 2 -15.38 -10.41 9.00
CA ALA A 2 -16.52 -10.71 8.13
C ALA A 2 -16.98 -9.44 7.39
N LEU A 3 -17.69 -9.58 6.27
CA LEU A 3 -18.06 -8.45 5.40
C LEU A 3 -19.02 -7.44 6.08
N ASP A 4 -19.86 -7.93 6.98
CA ASP A 4 -20.78 -7.14 7.80
C ASP A 4 -20.07 -6.29 8.87
N GLN A 5 -18.76 -6.52 9.09
CA GLN A 5 -17.93 -5.78 10.05
C GLN A 5 -17.17 -4.61 9.41
N LEU A 6 -17.38 -4.32 8.11
CA LEU A 6 -16.68 -3.24 7.42
C LEU A 6 -17.11 -1.83 7.90
N GLY A 7 -18.36 -1.66 8.30
CA GLY A 7 -18.90 -0.36 8.72
C GLY A 7 -18.68 0.76 7.68
N ALA A 8 -18.61 2.00 8.16
CA ALA A 8 -18.33 3.17 7.34
C ALA A 8 -16.89 3.13 6.81
N THR A 9 -16.74 3.10 5.47
CA THR A 9 -15.47 2.80 4.81
C THR A 9 -14.97 3.96 3.94
N LEU A 10 -13.73 4.38 4.17
CA LEU A 10 -13.00 5.30 3.30
C LEU A 10 -12.15 4.54 2.28
N LYS A 11 -12.61 4.51 1.02
CA LYS A 11 -12.19 3.53 0.00
C LYS A 11 -10.86 3.77 -0.74
N HIS A 12 -10.27 4.96 -0.66
CA HIS A 12 -9.03 5.28 -1.38
C HIS A 12 -8.20 6.33 -0.64
N ASN A 13 -7.43 5.90 0.36
CA ASN A 13 -6.72 6.83 1.25
C ASN A 13 -5.29 6.41 1.51
N MET A 14 -4.42 7.39 1.62
CA MET A 14 -3.05 7.16 2.03
C MET A 14 -2.95 7.22 3.55
N THR A 15 -2.44 6.18 4.19
CA THR A 15 -2.08 6.24 5.62
C THR A 15 -0.87 7.18 5.80
N PRO A 16 -1.05 8.39 6.37
CA PRO A 16 0.02 9.37 6.45
C PRO A 16 1.23 8.81 7.21
N GLY A 17 2.44 9.17 6.80
CA GLY A 17 3.66 8.71 7.48
C GLY A 17 4.03 7.23 7.24
N CYS A 18 3.16 6.44 6.60
CA CYS A 18 3.42 5.03 6.27
C CYS A 18 3.77 4.80 4.78
N ASN A 19 3.76 5.86 3.96
CA ASN A 19 3.90 5.81 2.50
C ASN A 19 5.03 6.74 2.04
N ASP A 20 6.28 6.39 2.31
CA ASP A 20 7.38 7.24 1.87
C ASP A 20 8.63 6.44 1.43
N PRO A 21 8.90 6.35 0.11
CA PRO A 21 10.02 5.59 -0.41
C PRO A 21 11.38 6.26 -0.16
N LEU A 22 11.44 7.58 0.08
CA LEU A 22 12.70 8.35 0.15
C LEU A 22 12.99 8.97 1.51
N ARG A 23 11.97 9.24 2.34
CA ARG A 23 12.13 9.88 3.65
C ARG A 23 12.98 9.09 4.63
N TRP A 24 12.93 7.76 4.58
CA TRP A 24 13.80 6.94 5.42
C TRP A 24 15.29 7.21 5.14
N ARG A 25 15.64 7.51 3.88
CA ARG A 25 17.00 7.87 3.46
C ARG A 25 17.32 9.34 3.64
N LEU A 26 16.39 10.25 3.36
CA LEU A 26 16.69 11.68 3.20
C LEU A 26 16.43 12.52 4.45
N VAL A 27 15.45 12.17 5.28
CA VAL A 27 14.99 13.02 6.40
C VAL A 27 15.15 12.33 7.76
N GLY A 28 15.71 11.11 7.77
CA GLY A 28 15.79 10.27 8.96
C GLY A 28 14.41 9.85 9.47
N ARG A 29 14.35 9.25 10.67
CA ARG A 29 13.10 8.76 11.29
C ARG A 29 12.09 9.86 11.70
N GLY A 30 12.38 11.13 11.40
CA GLY A 30 11.85 12.31 12.10
C GLY A 30 10.66 13.02 11.47
N GLY A 31 9.71 12.34 10.84
CA GLY A 31 8.48 13.04 10.46
C GLY A 31 7.23 12.19 10.62
N ALA A 32 6.08 12.87 10.78
CA ALA A 32 4.78 12.31 11.18
C ALA A 32 4.99 11.03 11.99
N GLY A 33 5.39 11.21 13.26
CA GLY A 33 5.69 10.11 14.15
C GLY A 33 4.54 9.11 14.18
N ARG A 34 4.82 7.87 14.58
CA ARG A 34 3.80 6.83 14.77
C ARG A 34 2.58 7.36 15.57
N SER A 35 2.81 8.29 16.52
CA SER A 35 1.77 9.00 17.28
C SER A 35 0.87 9.89 16.41
N ASP A 36 1.43 10.76 15.57
CA ASP A 36 0.67 11.64 14.65
C ASP A 36 -0.21 10.82 13.67
N THR A 37 0.27 9.64 13.26
CA THR A 37 -0.55 8.76 12.41
C THR A 37 -1.72 8.15 13.19
N ALA A 38 -1.47 7.63 14.39
CA ALA A 38 -2.53 7.06 15.23
C ALA A 38 -3.58 8.12 15.63
N GLU A 39 -3.17 9.35 15.93
CA GLU A 39 -4.08 10.46 16.24
C GLU A 39 -5.03 10.76 15.08
N LYS A 40 -4.52 10.78 13.84
CA LYS A 40 -5.36 10.99 12.64
C LYS A 40 -6.36 9.85 12.43
N LEU A 41 -5.96 8.61 12.69
CA LEU A 41 -6.86 7.46 12.58
C LEU A 41 -7.92 7.48 13.69
N ARG A 42 -7.57 7.85 14.93
CA ARG A 42 -8.56 8.06 16.01
C ARG A 42 -9.53 9.19 15.70
N ALA A 43 -9.08 10.23 15.00
CA ALA A 43 -9.97 11.29 14.54
C ALA A 43 -10.98 10.78 13.49
N LEU A 44 -10.60 9.80 12.65
CA LEU A 44 -11.53 9.12 11.74
C LEU A 44 -12.54 8.26 12.52
N GLU A 45 -12.08 7.49 13.51
CA GLU A 45 -12.96 6.72 14.42
C GLU A 45 -13.97 7.64 15.11
N ALA A 46 -13.52 8.79 15.63
CA ALA A 46 -14.37 9.75 16.33
C ALA A 46 -15.49 10.36 15.47
N VAL A 47 -15.34 10.37 14.14
CA VAL A 47 -16.38 10.80 13.20
C VAL A 47 -17.16 9.63 12.59
N GLY A 48 -16.97 8.42 13.13
CA GLY A 48 -17.71 7.22 12.76
C GLY A 48 -17.19 6.51 11.51
N ILE A 49 -15.89 6.57 11.22
CA ILE A 49 -15.25 5.73 10.19
C ILE A 49 -14.69 4.47 10.83
N ASP A 50 -15.11 3.31 10.30
CA ASP A 50 -14.74 1.99 10.82
C ASP A 50 -13.64 1.31 9.99
N THR A 51 -13.49 1.67 8.70
CA THR A 51 -12.52 1.03 7.79
C THR A 51 -11.80 2.03 6.88
N LEU A 52 -10.49 1.88 6.80
CA LEU A 52 -9.61 2.56 5.86
C LEU A 52 -9.09 1.58 4.79
N VAL A 53 -9.29 1.91 3.52
CA VAL A 53 -8.73 1.15 2.38
C VAL A 53 -7.55 1.92 1.81
N THR A 54 -6.36 1.32 1.91
CA THR A 54 -5.09 1.94 1.51
C THR A 54 -4.55 1.37 0.19
N PRO A 55 -4.57 2.15 -0.91
CA PRO A 55 -4.05 1.74 -2.21
C PRO A 55 -2.53 1.93 -2.33
N THR A 56 -1.81 2.08 -1.21
CA THR A 56 -0.34 2.20 -1.24
C THR A 56 0.28 0.87 -1.65
N VAL A 57 0.91 0.85 -2.82
CA VAL A 57 1.58 -0.32 -3.39
C VAL A 57 3.07 -0.03 -3.65
N VAL A 58 3.75 -0.98 -4.30
CA VAL A 58 5.12 -0.74 -4.79
C VAL A 58 5.13 0.52 -5.67
N GLY A 59 6.11 1.39 -5.46
CA GLY A 59 6.17 2.72 -6.08
C GLY A 59 5.63 3.86 -5.22
N LEU A 60 4.75 3.58 -4.25
CA LEU A 60 4.20 4.58 -3.31
C LEU A 60 4.76 4.45 -1.88
N GLY A 61 5.78 3.61 -1.68
CA GLY A 61 6.45 3.46 -0.39
C GLY A 61 5.67 2.63 0.65
N ARG A 62 4.94 1.59 0.23
CA ARG A 62 4.22 0.64 1.09
C ARG A 62 5.12 0.07 2.22
N GLN A 63 4.73 0.27 3.49
CA GLN A 63 5.44 -0.22 4.68
C GLN A 63 4.50 -0.99 5.64
N ILE A 64 4.26 -2.28 5.36
CA ILE A 64 3.32 -3.12 6.13
C ILE A 64 3.68 -3.23 7.63
N PRO A 65 4.94 -3.45 8.05
CA PRO A 65 5.26 -3.53 9.49
C PRO A 65 4.93 -2.25 10.26
N ARG A 66 5.11 -1.08 9.62
CA ARG A 66 4.74 0.20 10.24
C ARG A 66 3.23 0.36 10.33
N LEU A 67 2.48 -0.11 9.33
CA LEU A 67 1.02 -0.13 9.39
C LEU A 67 0.52 -1.01 10.52
N GLN A 68 1.09 -2.21 10.72
CA GLN A 68 0.74 -3.08 11.86
C GLN A 68 0.97 -2.36 13.20
N GLN A 69 2.14 -1.73 13.38
CA GLN A 69 2.45 -0.97 14.61
C GLN A 69 1.51 0.20 14.87
N VAL A 70 0.98 0.85 13.83
CA VAL A 70 -0.02 1.92 13.96
C VAL A 70 -1.38 1.30 14.29
N ASN A 71 -1.76 0.23 13.60
CA ASN A 71 -3.04 -0.46 13.78
C ASN A 71 -3.22 -1.04 15.19
N GLU A 72 -2.13 -1.41 15.87
CA GLU A 72 -2.14 -1.83 17.28
C GLU A 72 -2.61 -0.74 18.27
N GLN A 73 -2.73 0.53 17.84
CA GLN A 73 -3.03 1.68 18.70
C GLN A 73 -4.41 2.30 18.46
N VAL A 74 -5.20 1.73 17.55
CA VAL A 74 -6.44 2.29 16.99
C VAL A 74 -7.44 1.18 16.76
N ASP A 75 -8.74 1.49 16.77
CA ASP A 75 -9.81 0.51 16.55
C ASP A 75 -10.47 0.71 15.18
N ILE A 76 -9.63 0.95 14.16
CA ILE A 76 -10.05 1.05 12.76
C ILE A 76 -9.51 -0.13 11.97
N ASN A 77 -10.32 -0.69 11.06
CA ASN A 77 -9.85 -1.71 10.14
C ASN A 77 -8.97 -1.06 9.05
N ILE A 78 -7.82 -1.66 8.74
CA ILE A 78 -6.96 -1.22 7.62
C ILE A 78 -6.85 -2.32 6.57
N ILE A 79 -7.39 -2.05 5.38
CA ILE A 79 -7.36 -2.95 4.22
C ILE A 79 -6.28 -2.51 3.25
N VAL A 80 -5.33 -3.40 2.94
CA VAL A 80 -4.15 -3.08 2.12
C VAL A 80 -4.23 -3.67 0.70
N ALA A 81 -3.57 -2.99 -0.25
CA ALA A 81 -3.47 -3.41 -1.64
C ALA A 81 -2.17 -4.17 -1.97
N THR A 82 -2.20 -4.87 -3.10
CA THR A 82 -1.01 -5.24 -3.88
C THR A 82 -1.08 -4.67 -5.29
N GLY A 83 0.06 -4.59 -5.96
CA GLY A 83 0.20 -4.04 -7.30
C GLY A 83 1.42 -3.13 -7.45
N LEU A 84 1.37 -2.28 -8.46
CA LEU A 84 2.46 -1.39 -8.84
C LEU A 84 1.91 -0.04 -9.28
N TYR A 85 2.56 1.01 -8.80
CA TYR A 85 2.34 2.38 -9.22
C TYR A 85 3.63 2.90 -9.86
N THR A 86 3.57 3.29 -11.12
CA THR A 86 4.65 3.97 -11.83
C THR A 86 4.07 4.96 -12.84
N PHE A 87 4.74 6.09 -13.05
CA PHE A 87 4.29 7.13 -14.00
C PHE A 87 4.74 6.88 -15.44
N ASP A 88 5.84 6.16 -15.64
CA ASP A 88 6.45 6.02 -16.97
C ASP A 88 6.88 4.57 -17.20
N GLN A 89 7.89 4.12 -16.48
CA GLN A 89 8.51 2.82 -16.71
C GLN A 89 8.33 1.90 -15.49
N ILE A 90 8.07 0.63 -15.73
CA ILE A 90 8.08 -0.39 -14.67
C ILE A 90 9.48 -0.46 -14.02
N PRO A 91 9.61 -0.86 -12.74
CA PRO A 91 10.92 -0.96 -12.11
C PRO A 91 11.90 -1.83 -12.93
N HIS A 92 13.19 -1.49 -12.93
CA HIS A 92 14.23 -2.25 -13.65
C HIS A 92 14.22 -3.75 -13.29
N TYR A 93 13.87 -4.09 -12.05
CA TYR A 93 13.70 -5.46 -11.60
C TYR A 93 12.69 -6.27 -12.44
N CYS A 94 11.65 -5.61 -12.95
CA CYS A 94 10.63 -6.22 -13.79
C CYS A 94 11.10 -6.39 -15.25
N HIS A 95 12.03 -5.55 -15.73
CA HIS A 95 12.53 -5.64 -17.10
C HIS A 95 13.31 -6.93 -17.38
N CYS A 96 13.96 -7.48 -16.37
CA CYS A 96 14.79 -8.67 -16.53
C CYS A 96 14.05 -9.97 -16.17
N ARG A 97 12.83 -9.94 -15.62
CA ARG A 97 12.13 -11.13 -15.09
C ARG A 97 10.71 -11.24 -15.61
N GLY A 98 10.40 -12.38 -16.22
CA GLY A 98 9.07 -12.65 -16.78
C GLY A 98 9.16 -13.37 -18.11
N PRO A 99 8.04 -13.52 -18.81
CA PRO A 99 8.02 -14.28 -20.05
C PRO A 99 8.87 -13.57 -21.12
N ARG A 100 9.79 -14.32 -21.75
CA ARG A 100 10.57 -13.88 -22.91
C ARG A 100 11.55 -12.72 -22.64
N VAL A 101 12.05 -12.59 -21.41
CA VAL A 101 13.15 -11.68 -21.04
C VAL A 101 14.33 -12.45 -20.43
N LEU A 102 15.38 -11.74 -19.98
CA LEU A 102 16.66 -12.31 -19.55
C LEU A 102 16.53 -13.46 -18.54
N PHE A 103 15.69 -13.30 -17.53
CA PHE A 103 15.32 -14.34 -16.57
C PHE A 103 13.89 -14.79 -16.87
N ASP A 104 13.77 -15.74 -17.80
CA ASP A 104 12.49 -16.29 -18.24
C ASP A 104 11.70 -16.96 -17.11
N GLY A 105 10.39 -16.96 -17.22
CA GLY A 105 9.49 -17.53 -16.23
C GLY A 105 8.10 -16.90 -16.22
N PRO A 106 7.29 -17.16 -15.18
CA PRO A 106 5.97 -16.58 -15.03
C PRO A 106 5.98 -15.04 -15.00
N GLU A 107 4.89 -14.42 -15.44
CA GLU A 107 4.72 -12.97 -15.37
C GLU A 107 4.86 -12.50 -13.90
N LEU A 108 5.83 -11.61 -13.67
CA LEU A 108 6.30 -11.27 -12.34
C LEU A 108 5.22 -10.55 -11.52
N MET A 109 4.51 -9.59 -12.12
CA MET A 109 3.52 -8.80 -11.40
C MET A 109 2.34 -9.65 -10.94
N THR A 110 1.92 -10.58 -11.77
CA THR A 110 0.89 -11.59 -11.49
C THR A 110 1.36 -12.49 -10.35
N LYS A 111 2.58 -13.04 -10.46
CA LYS A 111 3.16 -13.89 -9.41
C LYS A 111 3.20 -13.20 -8.05
N LEU A 112 3.67 -11.95 -8.00
CA LEU A 112 3.75 -11.18 -6.76
C LEU A 112 2.37 -10.84 -6.20
N SER A 113 1.44 -10.44 -7.07
CA SER A 113 0.08 -10.08 -6.65
C SER A 113 -0.68 -11.28 -6.08
N VAL A 114 -0.60 -12.43 -6.75
CA VAL A 114 -1.23 -13.68 -6.27
C VAL A 114 -0.63 -14.09 -4.92
N ARG A 115 0.70 -14.05 -4.78
CA ARG A 115 1.36 -14.34 -3.50
C ARG A 115 0.87 -13.41 -2.39
N ASP A 116 0.85 -12.09 -2.62
CA ASP A 116 0.43 -11.11 -1.62
C ASP A 116 -1.04 -11.34 -1.17
N ILE A 117 -1.91 -11.82 -2.07
CA ILE A 117 -3.33 -12.08 -1.79
C ILE A 117 -3.53 -13.43 -1.07
N ILE A 118 -2.87 -14.48 -1.54
CA ILE A 118 -3.12 -15.86 -1.08
C ILE A 118 -2.25 -16.25 0.11
N GLU A 119 -0.99 -15.85 0.11
CA GLU A 119 -0.01 -16.25 1.12
C GLU A 119 0.22 -15.12 2.12
N GLY A 120 0.52 -13.92 1.61
CA GLY A 120 0.80 -12.73 2.39
C GLY A 120 1.94 -11.89 1.81
N ILE A 121 2.02 -10.63 2.27
CA ILE A 121 3.01 -9.64 1.83
C ILE A 121 4.30 -9.84 2.62
N GLY A 122 5.34 -10.33 1.94
CA GLY A 122 6.62 -10.66 2.59
C GLY A 122 6.43 -11.67 3.73
N ASP A 123 7.04 -11.39 4.88
CA ASP A 123 6.96 -12.23 6.08
C ASP A 123 6.02 -11.65 7.15
N THR A 124 5.11 -10.75 6.76
CA THR A 124 4.29 -9.98 7.71
C THR A 124 3.03 -10.70 8.19
N GLY A 125 2.65 -11.78 7.52
CA GLY A 125 1.37 -12.46 7.70
C GLY A 125 0.15 -11.67 7.20
N VAL A 126 0.32 -10.44 6.71
CA VAL A 126 -0.77 -9.60 6.19
C VAL A 126 -1.02 -9.94 4.72
N ARG A 127 -2.29 -10.17 4.34
CA ARG A 127 -2.70 -10.39 2.95
C ARG A 127 -3.26 -9.13 2.33
N ALA A 128 -2.96 -8.93 1.05
CA ALA A 128 -3.62 -7.90 0.25
C ALA A 128 -5.06 -8.32 -0.07
N ALA A 129 -6.00 -7.37 -0.01
CA ALA A 129 -7.41 -7.63 -0.30
C ALA A 129 -7.84 -7.14 -1.68
N PHE A 130 -7.04 -6.29 -2.33
CA PHE A 130 -7.36 -5.73 -3.64
C PHE A 130 -6.11 -5.37 -4.44
N LEU A 131 -6.32 -5.17 -5.75
CA LEU A 131 -5.29 -4.78 -6.70
C LEU A 131 -5.33 -3.26 -6.93
N LYS A 132 -4.15 -2.63 -6.95
CA LYS A 132 -3.98 -1.25 -7.41
C LYS A 132 -2.99 -1.21 -8.57
N GLY A 133 -3.48 -0.71 -9.70
CA GLY A 133 -2.67 -0.26 -10.82
C GLY A 133 -2.84 1.24 -11.05
N MET A 134 -2.03 1.77 -11.94
CA MET A 134 -2.13 3.14 -12.44
C MET A 134 -1.94 3.12 -13.95
N VAL A 135 -2.78 3.88 -14.62
CA VAL A 135 -2.71 4.17 -16.05
C VAL A 135 -2.93 5.66 -16.17
N GLU A 136 -1.99 6.35 -16.79
CA GLU A 136 -2.00 7.81 -16.89
C GLU A 136 -1.32 8.21 -18.20
N GLN A 137 -1.71 9.37 -18.74
CA GLN A 137 -0.99 9.97 -19.84
C GLN A 137 0.31 10.58 -19.31
N ARG A 138 1.40 10.43 -20.08
CA ARG A 138 2.65 11.10 -19.75
C ARG A 138 2.53 12.60 -20.03
N GLY A 139 2.75 13.41 -19.00
CA GLY A 139 2.75 14.87 -19.09
C GLY A 139 1.67 15.49 -18.19
N PRO A 140 1.74 16.81 -17.93
CA PRO A 140 0.64 17.51 -17.28
C PRO A 140 -0.61 17.44 -18.17
N THR A 141 -1.80 17.39 -17.56
CA THR A 141 -3.06 17.62 -18.27
C THR A 141 -3.07 19.06 -18.78
N GLU A 142 -3.50 19.26 -20.02
CA GLU A 142 -3.73 20.60 -20.57
C GLU A 142 -4.92 21.26 -19.85
N ASP A 143 -4.86 22.57 -19.62
CA ASP A 143 -5.90 23.35 -18.93
C ASP A 143 -7.22 23.44 -19.73
#